data_AF-A0A2S7SRY9-F1
#
_entry.id   AF-A0A2S7SRY9-F1
#
_cell.length_a   1.000
_cell.length_b   1.000
_cell.length_c   1.000
_cell.angle_alpha   90.00
_cell.angle_beta   90.00
_cell.angle_gamma   90.00
#
_symmetry.space_group_name_H-M   'P 1'
#
loop_
_entity.id
_entity.type
_entity.pdbx_description
1 polymer ?
#
loop_
_entity_poly.entity_id
_entity_poly.type
_entity_poly.pdbx_seq_one_letter_code
_entity_poly.pdbx_strand_id
1 'polypeptide(L)'
;MKMCPGCMKDNADSAKFCNSCGAGLTVDDKEAARLKKWADYKNEDQPVVGKVVTCPKCGSESIHAYKKGYSAGKGCLMALLMLPFSVIMWVFGLLFGAVGANKIKRKCLQCNYTW
;
A
#
# COMPACT_ATOMS: atom_id res chain seq x y z
N MET A 1 28.23 34.80 8.87
CA MET A 1 28.74 34.59 7.51
C MET A 1 28.71 33.11 7.22
N LYS A 2 28.37 32.71 5.99
CA LYS A 2 28.35 31.30 5.59
C LYS A 2 29.33 31.04 4.45
N MET A 3 30.03 29.93 4.57
CA MET A 3 31.03 29.47 3.61
C MET A 3 30.34 28.72 2.46
N CYS A 4 30.75 29.00 1.23
CA CYS A 4 30.23 28.31 0.06
C CYS A 4 30.76 26.87 -0.04
N PRO A 5 29.90 25.83 -0.19
CA PRO A 5 30.36 24.44 -0.31
C PRO A 5 31.05 24.16 -1.66
N GLY A 6 30.81 24.97 -2.69
CA GLY A 6 31.39 24.76 -4.02
C GLY A 6 32.76 25.40 -4.22
N CYS A 7 32.98 26.61 -3.68
CA CYS A 7 34.22 27.37 -3.90
C CYS A 7 34.86 27.93 -2.62
N MET A 8 34.34 27.57 -1.45
CA MET A 8 34.89 27.93 -0.13
C MET A 8 34.90 29.43 0.21
N LYS A 9 34.31 30.29 -0.62
CA LYS A 9 34.24 31.73 -0.35
C LYS A 9 33.19 32.09 0.69
N ASP A 10 33.50 33.07 1.52
CA ASP A 10 32.56 33.64 2.47
C ASP A 10 31.49 34.48 1.78
N ASN A 11 30.24 34.28 2.23
CA ASN A 11 29.07 35.00 1.77
C ASN A 11 28.23 35.46 2.97
N ALA A 12 27.37 36.46 2.74
CA ALA A 12 26.41 36.92 3.74
C ALA A 12 25.48 35.77 4.17
N ASP A 13 25.04 35.74 5.42
CA ASP A 13 24.17 34.68 5.94
C ASP A 13 22.84 34.58 5.18
N SER A 14 22.35 35.72 4.70
CA SER A 14 21.13 35.84 3.89
C SER A 14 21.32 35.55 2.39
N ALA A 15 22.55 35.34 1.91
CA ALA A 15 22.80 35.12 0.49
C ALA A 15 22.19 33.78 0.02
N LYS A 16 21.35 33.80 -1.02
CA LYS A 16 20.76 32.57 -1.59
C LYS A 16 21.75 31.82 -2.50
N PHE A 17 22.66 32.56 -3.14
CA PHE A 17 23.67 32.04 -4.04
C PHE A 17 25.04 32.64 -3.72
N CYS A 18 26.10 31.90 -4.03
CA CYS A 18 27.47 32.37 -3.88
C CYS A 18 27.79 33.47 -4.89
N ASN A 19 28.33 34.59 -4.41
CA ASN A 19 28.71 35.73 -5.26
C ASN A 19 29.92 35.47 -6.19
N SER A 20 30.56 34.30 -6.07
CA SER A 20 31.80 34.00 -6.81
C SER A 20 31.69 32.81 -7.75
N CYS A 21 30.92 31.79 -7.39
CA CYS A 21 30.74 30.60 -8.24
C CYS A 21 29.28 30.30 -8.57
N GLY A 22 28.33 31.03 -8.00
CA GLY A 22 26.90 30.83 -8.26
C GLY A 22 26.25 29.63 -7.55
N ALA A 23 26.99 28.84 -6.76
CA ALA A 23 26.42 27.71 -6.01
C ALA A 23 25.31 28.17 -5.04
N GLY A 24 24.23 27.39 -4.92
CA GLY A 24 23.16 27.62 -3.96
C GLY A 24 23.69 27.51 -2.52
N LEU A 25 23.44 28.52 -1.69
CA LEU A 25 23.89 28.61 -0.30
C LEU A 25 22.76 28.41 0.71
N THR A 26 21.56 28.12 0.24
CA THR A 26 20.42 27.78 1.07
C THR A 26 20.04 26.34 0.77
N VAL A 27 20.27 25.45 1.72
CA VAL A 27 19.31 24.35 1.88
C VAL A 27 18.05 25.02 2.38
N ASP A 28 17.02 25.10 1.55
CA ASP A 28 15.76 25.72 1.96
C ASP A 28 15.27 25.03 3.23
N ASP A 29 15.04 25.79 4.31
CA ASP A 29 14.58 25.24 5.60
C ASP A 29 13.28 24.41 5.44
N LYS A 30 12.52 24.73 4.40
CA LYS A 30 11.34 23.97 3.96
C LYS A 30 11.69 22.59 3.37
N GLU A 31 12.77 22.49 2.59
CA GLU A 31 13.28 21.22 2.04
C GLU A 31 13.88 20.36 3.15
N ALA A 32 14.61 20.96 4.11
CA ALA A 32 15.10 20.27 5.29
C ALA A 32 13.95 19.73 6.18
N ALA A 33 12.86 20.49 6.33
CA ALA A 33 11.65 20.04 7.01
C ALA A 33 10.92 18.93 6.25
N ARG A 34 10.91 18.98 4.91
CA ARG A 34 10.32 17.93 4.06
C ARG A 34 11.09 16.62 4.15
N LEU A 35 12.43 16.67 4.18
CA LEU A 35 13.29 15.51 4.34
C LEU A 35 13.17 14.87 5.73
N LYS A 36 13.02 15.67 6.81
CA LYS A 36 12.70 15.13 8.15
C LYS A 36 11.37 14.38 8.16
N LYS A 37 10.33 14.91 7.51
CA LYS A 37 9.01 14.26 7.44
C LYS A 37 9.04 12.89 6.77
N TRP A 38 9.91 12.67 5.77
CA TRP A 38 10.06 11.37 5.10
C TRP A 38 10.88 10.37 5.91
N ALA A 39 11.78 10.84 6.77
CA ALA A 39 12.51 9.99 7.70
C ALA A 39 11.56 9.40 8.77
N ASP A 40 10.58 10.17 9.25
CA ASP A 40 9.56 9.70 10.19
C ASP A 40 8.52 8.78 9.52
N TYR A 41 8.13 9.05 8.26
CA TYR A 41 7.12 8.27 7.53
C TYR A 41 7.45 6.77 7.40
N LYS A 42 8.73 6.38 7.43
CA LYS A 42 9.15 4.98 7.23
C LYS A 42 8.89 4.06 8.43
N ASN A 43 8.39 4.57 9.55
CA ASN A 43 8.26 3.83 10.81
C ASN A 43 6.85 3.26 11.09
N GLU A 44 5.81 3.72 10.38
CA GLU A 44 4.42 3.35 10.70
C GLU A 44 3.87 2.20 9.82
N ASP A 45 4.47 1.97 8.65
CA ASP A 45 4.14 0.87 7.73
C ASP A 45 4.94 -0.43 8.02
N GLN A 46 5.65 -0.50 9.16
CA GLN A 46 6.28 -1.76 9.58
C GLN A 46 5.21 -2.67 10.21
N PRO A 47 5.05 -3.92 9.73
CA PRO A 47 4.08 -4.85 10.29
C PRO A 47 4.37 -5.02 11.78
N VAL A 48 3.37 -4.70 12.60
CA VAL A 48 3.42 -4.75 14.07
C VAL A 48 4.02 -6.10 14.48
N VAL A 49 5.19 -6.06 15.12
CA VAL A 49 5.94 -7.24 15.58
C VAL A 49 5.12 -7.92 16.67
N GLY A 50 4.23 -8.81 16.25
CA GLY A 50 3.27 -9.48 17.12
C GLY A 50 2.74 -10.74 16.45
N LYS A 51 3.56 -11.81 16.49
CA LYS A 51 3.43 -13.11 15.81
C LYS A 51 3.72 -13.07 14.31
N VAL A 52 4.96 -13.40 13.96
CA VAL A 52 5.32 -13.87 12.61
C VAL A 52 4.43 -15.05 12.27
N VAL A 53 3.59 -14.89 11.24
CA VAL A 53 2.70 -15.95 10.79
C VAL A 53 3.53 -16.88 9.92
N THR A 54 3.68 -18.14 10.32
CA THR A 54 4.41 -19.14 9.55
C THR A 54 3.44 -20.12 8.91
N CYS A 55 3.81 -20.67 7.76
CA CYS A 55 3.03 -21.71 7.14
C CYS A 55 3.08 -23.00 8.01
N PRO A 56 1.94 -23.58 8.41
CA PRO A 56 1.92 -24.79 9.25
C PRO A 56 2.47 -26.03 8.54
N LYS A 57 2.62 -26.00 7.21
CA LYS A 57 3.14 -27.12 6.42
C LYS A 57 4.65 -27.03 6.17
N CYS A 58 5.21 -25.83 5.99
CA CYS A 58 6.59 -25.66 5.54
C CYS A 58 7.39 -24.60 6.31
N GLY A 59 6.79 -23.93 7.28
CA GLY A 59 7.45 -22.90 8.10
C GLY A 59 7.74 -21.57 7.40
N SER A 60 7.57 -21.45 6.08
CA SER A 60 7.88 -20.21 5.35
C SER A 60 7.03 -19.02 5.82
N GLU A 61 7.64 -17.83 5.85
CA GLU A 61 6.99 -16.56 6.19
C GLU A 61 6.31 -15.88 4.99
N SER A 62 6.56 -16.36 3.77
CA SER A 62 5.95 -15.82 2.55
C SER A 62 4.48 -16.27 2.40
N ILE A 63 3.59 -15.55 3.07
CA ILE A 63 2.15 -15.79 3.08
C ILE A 63 1.45 -14.68 2.30
N HIS A 64 0.68 -15.07 1.28
CA HIS A 64 -0.17 -14.15 0.53
C HIS A 64 -1.60 -14.23 1.06
N ALA A 65 -2.10 -13.13 1.62
CA ALA A 65 -3.50 -12.98 1.96
C ALA A 65 -4.27 -12.47 0.73
N TYR A 66 -5.34 -13.16 0.34
CA TYR A 66 -6.21 -12.71 -0.75
C TYR A 66 -7.67 -12.85 -0.36
N LYS A 67 -8.51 -11.95 -0.90
CA LYS A 67 -9.96 -12.07 -0.75
C LYS A 67 -10.49 -13.11 -1.72
N LYS A 68 -11.38 -13.99 -1.25
CA LYS A 68 -12.11 -14.90 -2.13
C LYS A 68 -13.12 -14.08 -2.95
N GLY A 69 -12.80 -13.80 -4.20
CA GLY A 69 -13.70 -13.09 -5.12
C GLY A 69 -15.06 -13.79 -5.26
N TYR A 70 -16.13 -13.00 -5.41
CA TYR A 70 -17.45 -13.49 -5.80
C TYR A 70 -17.36 -14.05 -7.22
N SER A 71 -17.68 -15.33 -7.38
CA SER A 71 -17.73 -15.96 -8.70
C SER A 71 -18.99 -15.51 -9.41
N ALA A 72 -18.90 -14.41 -10.17
CA ALA A 72 -20.00 -13.88 -10.98
C ALA A 72 -20.66 -14.96 -11.87
N GLY A 73 -19.89 -15.96 -12.32
CA GLY A 73 -20.40 -17.10 -13.09
C GLY A 73 -21.45 -17.96 -12.39
N LYS A 74 -21.49 -18.01 -11.05
CA LYS A 74 -22.54 -18.76 -10.32
C LYS A 74 -23.85 -17.97 -10.19
N GLY A 75 -23.80 -16.64 -10.34
CA GLY A 75 -25.00 -15.80 -10.39
C GLY A 75 -25.70 -15.85 -11.75
N CYS A 76 -24.94 -15.92 -12.84
CA CYS A 76 -25.51 -15.89 -14.20
C CYS A 76 -26.27 -17.18 -14.57
N LEU A 77 -25.84 -18.36 -14.07
CA LEU A 77 -26.56 -19.62 -14.36
C LEU A 77 -27.96 -19.64 -13.71
N MET A 78 -28.10 -19.02 -12.53
CA MET A 78 -29.39 -18.90 -11.84
C MET A 78 -30.31 -17.87 -12.50
N ALA A 79 -29.74 -16.86 -13.16
CA ALA A 79 -30.51 -15.87 -13.94
C ALA A 79 -31.05 -16.44 -15.27
N LEU A 80 -30.35 -17.41 -15.87
CA LEU A 80 -30.75 -17.99 -17.16
C LEU A 80 -31.80 -19.11 -17.04
N LEU A 81 -31.82 -19.86 -15.93
CA LEU A 81 -32.74 -21.00 -15.74
C LEU A 81 -34.12 -20.63 -15.15
N MET A 82 -34.29 -19.43 -14.60
CA MET A 82 -35.53 -18.99 -13.92
C MET A 82 -36.26 -17.88 -14.71
N LEU A 83 -36.40 -18.08 -16.02
CA LEU A 83 -36.83 -17.05 -16.97
C LEU A 83 -38.35 -16.77 -17.11
N PRO A 84 -39.27 -17.23 -16.23
CA PRO A 84 -40.58 -16.57 -16.22
C PRO A 84 -41.17 -16.09 -14.87
N PHE A 85 -40.61 -16.39 -13.68
CA PHE A 85 -41.44 -16.27 -12.45
C PHE A 85 -41.13 -15.17 -11.41
N SER A 86 -40.12 -14.31 -11.54
CA SER A 86 -40.21 -12.94 -10.96
C SER A 86 -38.93 -12.13 -11.14
N VAL A 87 -39.10 -10.93 -11.68
CA VAL A 87 -38.14 -9.82 -11.61
C VAL A 87 -37.78 -9.49 -10.14
N ILE A 88 -38.65 -9.85 -9.18
CA ILE A 88 -38.48 -9.66 -7.74
C ILE A 88 -37.37 -10.58 -7.18
N MET A 89 -37.27 -11.85 -7.62
CA MET A 89 -36.18 -12.75 -7.17
C MET A 89 -34.81 -12.40 -7.76
N TRP A 90 -34.76 -11.63 -8.85
CA TRP A 90 -33.51 -11.15 -9.44
C TRP A 90 -32.80 -10.13 -8.55
N VAL A 91 -33.55 -9.22 -7.93
CA VAL A 91 -33.01 -8.21 -6.99
C VAL A 91 -32.50 -8.88 -5.71
N PHE A 92 -33.26 -9.83 -5.16
CA PHE A 92 -32.85 -10.55 -3.95
C PHE A 92 -31.63 -11.47 -4.20
N GLY A 93 -31.56 -12.15 -5.35
CA GLY A 93 -30.44 -13.02 -5.70
C GLY A 93 -29.10 -12.29 -5.75
N LEU A 94 -29.07 -11.04 -6.23
CA LEU A 94 -27.86 -10.21 -6.26
C LEU A 94 -27.41 -9.80 -4.85
N LEU A 95 -28.36 -9.39 -3.99
CA LEU A 95 -28.06 -8.92 -2.63
C LEU A 95 -27.58 -10.05 -1.71
N PHE A 96 -28.21 -11.23 -1.78
CA PHE A 96 -27.77 -12.39 -0.99
C PHE A 96 -26.47 -13.03 -1.52
N GLY A 97 -26.15 -12.87 -2.80
CA GLY A 97 -24.89 -13.36 -3.38
C GLY A 97 -23.63 -12.69 -2.80
N ALA A 98 -23.75 -11.48 -2.28
CA ALA A 98 -22.64 -10.74 -1.68
C ALA A 98 -22.30 -11.18 -0.25
N VAL A 99 -23.15 -11.99 0.40
CA VAL A 99 -22.96 -12.46 1.78
C VAL A 99 -21.79 -13.46 1.80
N GLY A 100 -20.62 -12.99 2.23
CA GLY A 100 -19.42 -13.82 2.41
C GLY A 100 -18.30 -13.65 1.39
N ALA A 101 -18.41 -12.69 0.46
CA ALA A 101 -17.34 -12.34 -0.50
C ALA A 101 -16.08 -11.73 0.16
N ASN A 102 -16.15 -11.44 1.47
CA ASN A 102 -15.05 -10.84 2.23
C ASN A 102 -14.23 -11.84 3.05
N LYS A 103 -14.41 -13.16 2.88
CA LYS A 103 -13.55 -14.13 3.58
C LYS A 103 -12.12 -14.04 3.04
N ILE A 104 -11.20 -13.60 3.89
CA ILE A 104 -9.76 -13.58 3.63
C ILE A 104 -9.26 -15.02 3.70
N LYS A 105 -8.60 -15.49 2.65
CA LYS A 105 -7.87 -16.76 2.64
C LYS A 105 -6.38 -16.48 2.66
N ARG A 106 -5.62 -17.30 3.37
CA ARG A 106 -4.15 -17.26 3.32
C ARG A 106 -3.65 -18.41 2.46
N LYS A 107 -2.70 -18.11 1.58
CA LYS A 107 -1.98 -19.10 0.80
C LYS A 107 -0.49 -18.94 1.03
N CYS A 108 0.20 -20.05 1.28
CA CYS A 108 1.65 -20.07 1.28
C CYS A 108 2.18 -20.05 -0.16
N LEU A 109 3.12 -19.15 -0.47
CA LEU A 109 3.72 -19.05 -1.79
C LEU A 109 4.78 -20.13 -2.06
N GLN A 110 5.34 -20.75 -1.01
CA GLN A 110 6.36 -21.78 -1.16
C GLN A 110 5.74 -23.17 -1.38
N CYS A 111 4.75 -23.56 -0.58
CA CYS A 111 4.19 -24.91 -0.61
C CYS A 111 2.75 -25.01 -1.15
N ASN A 112 2.18 -23.88 -1.59
CA ASN A 112 0.80 -23.76 -2.10
C ASN A 112 -0.31 -24.19 -1.11
N TYR A 113 0.01 -24.41 0.16
CA TYR A 113 -0.97 -24.74 1.19
C TYR A 113 -1.87 -23.54 1.53
N THR A 114 -3.17 -23.78 1.68
CA THR A 114 -4.19 -22.75 1.96
C THR A 114 -4.95 -23.05 3.24
N TRP A 115 -5.17 -22.05 4.09
CA TRP A 115 -5.91 -22.14 5.36
C TRP A 115 -6.59 -20.81 5.74
#